data_AF-A0A0R3X1F5-F1
#
_entry.id   AF-A0A0R3X1F5-F1
#
_cell.length_a   1.000
_cell.length_b   1.000
_cell.length_c   1.000
_cell.angle_alpha   90.00
_cell.angle_beta   90.00
_cell.angle_gamma   90.00
#
_symmetry.space_group_name_H-M   'P 1'
#
loop_
_entity.id
_entity.type
_entity.pdbx_description
1 polymer ?
#
loop_
_entity_poly.entity_id
_entity_poly.type
_entity_poly.pdbx_seq_one_letter_code
_entity_poly.pdbx_strand_id
1 'polypeptide(L)'
;MNILPKKRWHVKNKDNAARVEADETLFRKKKNDLAVRSLTQEARVDYLRKRAHDAKPPEDSILNAQDVLHLFADIEGNRNLYASNKEYEEELKKEKETHEKKLGILKYLVESDGNLAKVKPWWSEVPKRGKEKKLLGTLLDSDEIEVQQKQRSDPLFQMKKVEAEFARIREVKQTNEAKERAAAAKIMSSCSLFPDDIKTPGSKRLCEDRDDPRRAADVKSAKKERLEILRAERLVRERAERDRAALVLCRSMGLLTAAKAVVAKNEETVVVDERHLPFNSAFNPELSTLAAERRNAHRFEVHRKQRSFK
;
A
#
# COMPACT_ATOMS: atom_id res chain seq x y z
N MET A 1 10.14 -2.99 -35.51
CA MET A 1 8.71 -2.59 -35.59
C MET A 1 8.42 -1.61 -34.44
N ASN A 2 7.88 -0.42 -34.71
CA ASN A 2 7.59 0.55 -33.65
C ASN A 2 6.32 0.15 -32.89
N ILE A 3 6.45 -0.10 -31.59
CA ILE A 3 5.34 -0.50 -30.71
C ILE A 3 4.76 0.66 -29.90
N LEU A 4 5.40 1.84 -29.91
CA LEU A 4 5.03 2.99 -29.09
C LEU A 4 3.63 3.53 -29.39
N PRO A 5 3.17 3.65 -30.66
CA PRO A 5 1.80 4.12 -30.95
C PRO A 5 0.71 3.20 -30.38
N LYS A 6 1.03 1.93 -30.13
CA LYS A 6 0.09 0.95 -29.53
C LYS A 6 -0.01 1.07 -28.01
N LYS A 7 0.82 1.89 -27.37
CA LYS A 7 0.82 2.09 -25.92
C LYS A 7 -0.04 3.29 -25.55
N ARG A 8 -0.94 3.11 -24.58
CA ARG A 8 -1.91 4.15 -24.15
C ARG A 8 -1.26 5.38 -23.50
N TRP A 9 -0.01 5.31 -23.06
CA TRP A 9 0.74 6.42 -22.45
C TRP A 9 1.55 7.25 -23.46
N HIS A 10 1.62 6.83 -24.73
CA HIS A 10 2.44 7.52 -25.71
C HIS A 10 1.90 8.92 -26.01
N VAL A 11 2.73 9.94 -25.82
CA VAL A 11 2.33 11.35 -25.86
C VAL A 11 1.81 11.77 -27.24
N LYS A 12 2.39 11.24 -28.32
CA LYS A 12 1.96 11.58 -29.69
C LYS A 12 0.66 10.89 -30.13
N ASN A 13 0.03 10.09 -29.25
CA ASN A 13 -1.27 9.52 -29.57
C ASN A 13 -2.32 10.64 -29.54
N LYS A 14 -3.18 10.66 -30.57
CA LYS A 14 -4.23 11.68 -30.73
C LYS A 14 -5.13 11.78 -29.49
N ASP A 15 -5.48 10.64 -28.89
CA ASP A 15 -6.30 10.60 -27.68
C ASP A 15 -5.64 11.28 -26.48
N ASN A 16 -4.31 11.19 -26.37
CA ASN A 16 -3.58 11.83 -25.28
C ASN A 16 -3.41 13.32 -25.54
N ALA A 17 -3.10 13.71 -26.78
CA ALA A 17 -3.07 15.11 -27.19
C ALA A 17 -4.42 15.79 -26.94
N ALA A 18 -5.53 15.14 -27.32
CA ALA A 18 -6.88 15.65 -27.09
C ALA A 18 -7.23 15.81 -25.60
N ARG A 19 -6.76 14.90 -24.73
CA ARG A 19 -6.92 15.07 -23.27
C ARG A 19 -6.14 16.27 -22.73
N VAL A 20 -4.90 16.45 -23.19
CA VAL A 20 -4.09 17.60 -22.80
C VAL A 20 -4.74 18.90 -23.28
N GLU A 21 -5.22 18.94 -24.52
CA GLU A 21 -5.96 20.09 -25.05
C GLU A 21 -7.26 20.36 -24.26
N ALA A 22 -8.00 19.32 -23.85
CA ALA A 22 -9.18 19.47 -23.01
C ALA A 22 -8.81 20.07 -21.64
N ASP A 23 -7.75 19.59 -21.00
CA ASP A 23 -7.29 20.11 -19.71
C ASP A 23 -6.79 21.56 -19.84
N GLU A 24 -6.03 21.88 -20.89
CA GLU A 24 -5.57 23.24 -21.18
C GLU A 24 -6.71 24.20 -21.47
N THR A 25 -7.72 23.77 -22.24
CA THR A 25 -8.90 24.59 -22.54
C THR A 25 -9.76 24.81 -21.30
N LEU A 26 -9.94 23.80 -20.44
CA LEU A 26 -10.59 23.94 -19.14
C LEU A 26 -9.84 24.92 -18.23
N PHE A 27 -8.51 24.81 -18.19
CA PHE A 27 -7.67 25.73 -17.41
C PHE A 27 -7.77 27.17 -17.92
N ARG A 28 -7.70 27.38 -19.25
CA ARG A 28 -7.89 28.70 -19.88
C ARG A 28 -9.27 29.28 -19.59
N LYS A 29 -10.34 28.48 -19.72
CA LYS A 29 -11.71 28.90 -19.38
C LYS A 29 -11.80 29.34 -17.91
N LYS A 30 -11.32 28.50 -16.98
CA LYS A 30 -11.32 28.82 -15.55
C LYS A 30 -10.56 30.12 -15.24
N LYS A 31 -9.41 30.35 -15.89
CA LYS A 31 -8.65 31.60 -15.73
C LYS A 31 -9.43 32.81 -16.25
N ASN A 32 -10.07 32.68 -17.42
CA ASN A 32 -10.92 33.73 -17.97
C ASN A 32 -12.13 34.02 -17.07
N ASP A 33 -12.81 33.00 -16.56
CA ASP A 33 -13.95 33.15 -15.66
C ASP A 33 -13.56 33.86 -14.36
N LEU A 34 -12.37 33.55 -13.81
CA LEU A 34 -11.82 34.25 -12.65
C LEU A 34 -11.49 35.71 -12.97
N ALA A 35 -10.92 36.00 -14.13
CA ALA A 35 -10.64 37.36 -14.56
C ALA A 35 -11.94 38.17 -14.74
N VAL A 36 -12.95 37.60 -15.40
CA VAL A 36 -14.28 38.20 -15.54
C VAL A 36 -14.94 38.43 -14.17
N ARG A 37 -14.80 37.49 -13.24
CA ARG A 37 -15.29 37.66 -11.86
C ARG A 37 -14.58 38.80 -11.12
N SER A 38 -13.26 38.93 -11.24
CA SER A 38 -12.51 40.05 -10.66
C SER A 38 -12.98 41.37 -11.25
N LEU A 39 -13.07 41.45 -12.58
CA LEU A 39 -13.53 42.66 -13.28
C LEU A 39 -14.96 43.05 -12.89
N THR A 40 -15.87 42.08 -12.77
CA THR A 40 -17.26 42.36 -12.36
C THR A 40 -17.34 42.79 -10.89
N GLN A 41 -16.49 42.23 -10.01
CA GLN A 41 -16.38 42.68 -8.62
C GLN A 41 -15.82 44.10 -8.53
N GLU A 42 -14.71 44.39 -9.22
CA GLU A 42 -14.09 45.72 -9.27
C GLU A 42 -15.06 46.77 -9.83
N ALA A 43 -15.72 46.48 -10.96
CA ALA A 43 -16.71 47.38 -11.55
C ALA A 43 -17.91 47.63 -10.62
N ARG A 44 -18.37 46.61 -9.89
CA ARG A 44 -19.44 46.75 -8.90
C ARG A 44 -19.00 47.64 -7.73
N VAL A 45 -17.78 47.46 -7.23
CA VAL A 45 -17.24 48.28 -6.14
C VAL A 45 -17.05 49.72 -6.60
N ASP A 46 -16.57 49.96 -7.82
CA ASP A 46 -16.39 51.29 -8.38
C ASP A 46 -17.74 52.00 -8.60
N TYR A 47 -18.76 51.27 -9.06
CA TYR A 47 -20.12 51.79 -9.16
C TYR A 47 -20.66 52.23 -7.78
N LEU A 48 -20.47 51.40 -6.75
CA LEU A 48 -20.89 51.74 -5.38
C LEU A 48 -20.11 52.94 -4.83
N ARG A 49 -18.80 53.04 -5.09
CA ARG A 49 -17.99 54.21 -4.71
C ARG A 49 -18.48 55.49 -5.38
N LYS A 50 -18.74 55.46 -6.69
CA LYS A 50 -19.30 56.61 -7.41
C LYS A 50 -20.67 57.00 -6.87
N ARG A 51 -21.56 56.03 -6.69
CA ARG A 51 -22.89 56.27 -6.10
C ARG A 51 -22.81 56.86 -4.69
N ALA A 52 -21.86 56.43 -3.86
CA ALA A 52 -21.65 56.98 -2.53
C ALA A 52 -21.07 58.41 -2.57
N HIS A 53 -20.23 58.73 -3.56
CA HIS A 53 -19.73 60.09 -3.78
C HIS A 53 -20.78 61.04 -4.36
N ASP A 54 -21.62 60.57 -5.27
CA ASP A 54 -22.69 61.36 -5.90
C ASP A 54 -23.92 61.51 -4.98
N ALA A 55 -24.08 60.62 -4.00
CA ALA A 55 -25.06 60.78 -2.93
C ALA A 55 -24.64 61.91 -2.02
N LYS A 56 -25.10 63.14 -2.32
CA LYS A 56 -25.08 64.24 -1.36
C LYS A 56 -25.66 63.75 -0.03
N PRO A 57 -24.98 63.96 1.11
CA PRO A 57 -25.60 63.70 2.40
C PRO A 57 -26.89 64.52 2.47
N PRO A 58 -28.00 63.96 2.98
CA PRO A 58 -29.22 64.72 3.14
C PRO A 58 -28.92 65.91 4.07
N GLU A 59 -29.05 67.14 3.57
CA GLU A 59 -28.71 68.36 4.33
C GLU A 59 -29.67 68.65 5.50
N ASP A 60 -30.70 67.85 5.72
CA ASP A 60 -31.65 68.03 6.81
C ASP A 60 -31.66 66.81 7.74
N SER A 61 -30.63 66.65 8.57
CA SER A 61 -30.72 65.78 9.75
C SER A 61 -29.87 66.32 10.89
N ILE A 62 -30.37 67.39 11.52
CA ILE A 62 -29.94 67.81 12.85
C ILE A 62 -30.39 66.70 13.81
N LEU A 63 -29.48 65.78 14.16
CA LEU A 63 -29.73 64.71 15.11
C LEU A 63 -29.66 65.26 16.53
N ASN A 64 -30.79 65.29 17.24
CA ASN A 64 -30.81 65.52 18.69
C ASN A 64 -30.32 64.25 19.40
N ALA A 65 -29.49 64.41 20.44
CA ALA A 65 -28.82 63.32 21.16
C ALA A 65 -29.74 62.31 21.88
N GLN A 66 -31.06 62.44 21.74
CA GLN A 66 -32.08 61.58 22.35
C GLN A 66 -32.72 60.58 21.38
N ASP A 67 -32.49 60.71 20.07
CA ASP A 67 -32.99 59.74 19.10
C ASP A 67 -32.00 58.57 18.96
N VAL A 68 -32.39 57.40 19.47
CA VAL A 68 -31.64 56.16 19.30
C VAL A 68 -31.62 55.83 17.80
N LEU A 69 -30.43 55.74 17.21
CA LEU A 69 -30.25 55.42 15.80
C LEU A 69 -30.76 54.00 15.51
N HIS A 70 -31.98 53.88 14.98
CA HIS A 70 -32.52 52.61 14.51
C HIS A 70 -31.93 52.29 13.12
N LEU A 71 -30.64 51.96 13.09
CA LEU A 71 -29.86 51.64 11.89
C LEU A 71 -30.44 50.48 11.06
N PHE A 72 -31.31 49.66 11.66
CA PHE A 72 -31.92 48.48 11.04
C PHE A 72 -33.45 48.55 10.92
N ALA A 73 -34.07 49.72 11.17
CA ALA A 73 -35.54 49.86 11.08
C ALA A 73 -36.09 49.39 9.72
N ASP A 74 -35.36 49.69 8.64
CA ASP A 74 -35.72 49.30 7.27
C ASP A 74 -35.63 47.78 7.03
N ILE A 75 -34.80 47.07 7.79
CA ILE A 75 -34.64 45.60 7.70
C ILE A 75 -35.69 44.91 8.58
N GLU A 76 -35.98 45.49 9.75
CA GLU A 76 -36.94 44.96 10.72
C GLU A 76 -38.39 45.10 10.25
N GLY A 77 -38.72 46.22 9.57
CA GLY A 77 -40.05 46.45 8.98
C GLY A 77 -40.33 45.66 7.70
N ASN A 78 -39.29 45.18 7.02
CA ASN A 78 -39.39 44.56 5.69
C ASN A 78 -39.01 43.06 5.74
N ARG A 79 -39.71 42.30 6.57
CA ARG A 79 -39.53 40.84 6.74
C ARG A 79 -39.85 39.98 5.50
N ASN A 80 -40.20 40.58 4.36
CA ASN A 80 -40.57 39.88 3.12
C ASN A 80 -39.52 39.97 1.99
N LEU A 81 -38.30 40.44 2.24
CA LEU A 81 -37.23 40.45 1.23
C LEU A 81 -36.59 39.07 0.96
N TYR A 82 -36.94 38.05 1.75
CA TYR A 82 -36.55 36.65 1.55
C TYR A 82 -37.74 35.77 1.20
N ALA A 83 -38.63 36.23 0.31
CA ALA A 83 -39.43 35.29 -0.45
C ALA A 83 -38.49 34.59 -1.45
N SER A 84 -37.69 33.63 -0.96
CA SER A 84 -36.88 32.79 -1.82
C SER A 84 -37.78 32.12 -2.85
N ASN A 85 -37.36 32.14 -4.11
CA ASN A 85 -38.14 31.51 -5.16
C ASN A 85 -38.24 30.01 -4.84
N LYS A 86 -39.46 29.53 -4.57
CA LYS A 86 -39.69 28.13 -4.17
C LYS A 86 -39.16 27.15 -5.22
N GLU A 87 -39.29 27.53 -6.48
CA GLU A 87 -38.78 26.77 -7.61
C GLU A 87 -37.25 26.60 -7.54
N TYR A 88 -36.52 27.64 -7.16
CA TYR A 88 -35.07 27.61 -7.04
C TYR A 88 -34.60 26.70 -5.90
N GLU A 89 -35.32 26.67 -4.78
CA GLU A 89 -35.00 25.75 -3.69
C GLU A 89 -35.29 24.29 -4.06
N GLU A 90 -36.35 24.05 -4.84
CA GLU A 90 -36.68 22.72 -5.37
C GLU A 90 -35.66 22.26 -6.41
N GLU A 91 -35.17 23.15 -7.28
CA GLU A 91 -34.09 22.85 -8.21
C GLU A 91 -32.80 22.49 -7.49
N LEU A 92 -32.41 23.28 -6.48
CA LEU A 92 -31.24 22.96 -5.63
C LEU A 92 -31.38 21.60 -4.93
N LYS A 93 -32.60 21.23 -4.49
CA LYS A 93 -32.85 19.91 -3.89
C LYS A 93 -32.69 18.80 -4.94
N LYS A 94 -33.28 18.96 -6.13
CA LYS A 94 -33.14 17.99 -7.24
C LYS A 94 -31.68 17.84 -7.67
N GLU A 95 -30.92 18.92 -7.78
CA GLU A 95 -29.49 18.87 -8.09
C GLU A 95 -28.70 18.07 -7.05
N LYS A 96 -28.96 18.33 -5.75
CA LYS A 96 -28.36 17.57 -4.65
C LYS A 96 -28.73 16.09 -4.73
N GLU A 97 -30.01 15.77 -4.93
CA GLU A 97 -30.46 14.38 -5.08
C GLU A 97 -29.79 13.71 -6.27
N THR A 98 -29.68 14.36 -7.43
CA THR A 98 -28.98 13.78 -8.58
C THR A 98 -27.50 13.57 -8.31
N HIS A 99 -26.87 14.48 -7.57
CA HIS A 99 -25.46 14.36 -7.19
C HIS A 99 -25.26 13.23 -6.19
N GLU A 100 -26.11 13.11 -5.18
CA GLU A 100 -26.10 12.02 -4.20
C GLU A 100 -26.43 10.67 -4.82
N LYS A 101 -27.37 10.63 -5.78
CA LYS A 101 -27.63 9.45 -6.62
C LYS A 101 -26.42 9.07 -7.45
N LYS A 102 -25.75 10.03 -8.09
CA LYS A 102 -24.50 9.81 -8.85
C LYS A 102 -23.36 9.29 -7.96
N LEU A 103 -23.27 9.79 -6.73
CA LEU A 103 -22.31 9.30 -5.71
C LEU A 103 -22.75 7.97 -5.07
N GLY A 104 -23.98 7.51 -5.31
CA GLY A 104 -24.54 6.30 -4.70
C GLY A 104 -24.90 6.44 -3.22
N ILE A 105 -24.96 7.66 -2.69
CA ILE A 105 -25.35 7.98 -1.30
C ILE A 105 -26.87 7.88 -1.16
N LEU A 106 -27.59 8.47 -2.11
CA LEU A 106 -29.05 8.45 -2.14
C LEU A 106 -29.51 7.40 -3.14
N LYS A 107 -30.11 6.32 -2.64
CA LYS A 107 -30.67 5.23 -3.44
C LYS A 107 -32.13 5.03 -3.07
N TYR A 108 -33.04 5.51 -3.90
CA TYR A 108 -34.47 5.28 -3.71
C TYR A 108 -34.80 3.82 -4.03
N LEU A 109 -35.22 3.08 -3.01
CA LEU A 109 -35.50 1.64 -3.06
C LEU A 109 -36.63 1.26 -4.04
N VAL A 110 -37.45 2.24 -4.46
CA VAL A 110 -38.65 2.09 -5.30
C VAL A 110 -38.49 2.78 -6.67
N GLU A 111 -37.30 3.29 -7.00
CA GLU A 111 -36.98 3.65 -8.39
C GLU A 111 -36.62 2.37 -9.16
N SER A 112 -37.62 1.51 -9.34
CA SER A 112 -37.62 0.53 -10.41
C SER A 112 -37.66 1.31 -11.72
N ASP A 113 -36.49 1.65 -12.27
CA ASP A 113 -36.38 1.91 -13.69
C ASP A 113 -37.10 0.78 -14.42
N GLY A 114 -37.99 1.07 -15.35
CA GLY A 114 -38.72 0.08 -16.17
C GLY A 114 -37.83 -0.89 -16.98
N ASN A 115 -36.51 -0.83 -16.76
CA ASN A 115 -35.49 -1.77 -17.23
C ASN A 115 -35.19 -2.90 -16.23
N LEU A 116 -35.37 -2.72 -14.91
CA LEU A 116 -35.15 -3.81 -13.94
C LEU A 116 -36.27 -4.86 -14.01
N ALA A 117 -37.49 -4.45 -14.39
CA ALA A 117 -38.60 -5.38 -14.64
C ALA A 117 -38.38 -6.24 -15.91
N LYS A 118 -37.46 -5.84 -16.81
CA LYS A 118 -37.17 -6.57 -18.07
C LYS A 118 -35.89 -7.41 -17.98
N VAL A 119 -35.00 -7.12 -17.02
CA VAL A 119 -33.83 -7.95 -16.75
C VAL A 119 -34.23 -9.02 -15.75
N LYS A 120 -34.50 -10.23 -16.24
CA LYS A 120 -34.75 -11.38 -15.39
C LYS A 120 -33.51 -11.59 -14.50
N PRO A 121 -33.66 -11.62 -13.17
CA PRO A 121 -32.50 -11.72 -12.28
C PRO A 121 -31.70 -12.99 -12.55
N TRP A 122 -30.37 -12.93 -12.39
CA TRP A 122 -29.47 -14.07 -12.65
C TRP A 122 -29.80 -15.33 -11.83
N TRP A 123 -30.51 -15.20 -10.69
CA TRP A 123 -30.98 -16.32 -9.87
C TRP A 123 -32.32 -16.89 -10.34
N SER A 124 -33.06 -16.19 -11.21
CA SER A 124 -34.28 -16.68 -11.86
C SER A 124 -34.00 -17.48 -13.14
N GLU A 125 -32.79 -17.41 -13.68
CA GLU A 125 -32.36 -18.20 -14.83
C GLU A 125 -31.27 -19.17 -14.40
N VAL A 126 -31.52 -20.47 -14.51
CA VAL A 126 -30.47 -21.48 -14.32
C VAL A 126 -29.51 -21.35 -15.50
N PRO A 127 -28.20 -21.08 -15.27
CA PRO A 127 -27.23 -21.02 -16.35
C PRO A 127 -27.30 -22.31 -17.17
N LYS A 128 -27.52 -22.19 -18.48
CA LYS A 128 -27.55 -23.34 -19.39
C LYS A 128 -26.16 -23.98 -19.39
N ARG A 129 -25.96 -24.99 -18.55
CA ARG A 129 -24.79 -25.86 -18.62
C ARG A 129 -24.85 -26.58 -19.96
N GLY A 130 -23.89 -26.27 -20.83
CA GLY A 130 -23.93 -26.60 -22.24
C GLY A 130 -24.29 -28.06 -22.52
N LYS A 131 -25.43 -28.26 -23.18
CA LYS A 131 -25.68 -29.45 -24.01
C LYS A 131 -25.62 -29.05 -25.47
N GLU A 132 -24.55 -28.38 -25.88
CA GLU A 132 -24.22 -28.22 -27.30
C GLU A 132 -22.87 -28.88 -27.55
N LYS A 133 -22.97 -30.17 -27.86
CA LYS A 133 -21.87 -30.89 -28.50
C LYS A 133 -21.67 -30.26 -29.87
N LYS A 134 -20.57 -29.54 -30.03
CA LYS A 134 -19.60 -29.57 -31.16
C LYS A 134 -19.00 -28.18 -31.35
N LEU A 135 -17.70 -28.04 -31.07
CA LEU A 135 -16.66 -27.85 -32.08
C LEU A 135 -15.31 -27.53 -31.39
N LEU A 136 -14.30 -28.37 -31.68
CA LEU A 136 -12.86 -28.07 -31.66
C LEU A 136 -12.10 -28.01 -30.31
N GLY A 137 -11.70 -29.19 -29.82
CA GLY A 137 -10.33 -29.45 -29.34
C GLY A 137 -9.86 -29.01 -27.95
N THR A 138 -10.40 -27.95 -27.34
CA THR A 138 -9.83 -27.36 -26.10
C THR A 138 -10.67 -27.56 -24.83
N LEU A 139 -11.84 -28.19 -24.91
CA LEU A 139 -12.79 -28.30 -23.79
C LEU A 139 -12.63 -29.59 -22.96
N LEU A 140 -11.97 -30.61 -23.51
CA LEU A 140 -11.62 -31.83 -22.75
C LEU A 140 -10.61 -31.51 -21.65
N ASP A 141 -9.61 -30.68 -21.97
CA ASP A 141 -8.59 -30.26 -21.02
C ASP A 141 -9.18 -29.44 -19.86
N SER A 142 -10.19 -28.61 -20.10
CA SER A 142 -10.79 -27.80 -19.02
C SER A 142 -11.57 -28.63 -18.00
N ASP A 143 -12.30 -29.65 -18.45
CA ASP A 143 -13.03 -30.56 -17.54
C ASP A 143 -12.04 -31.42 -16.73
N GLU A 144 -10.95 -31.86 -17.35
CA GLU A 144 -9.87 -32.58 -16.66
C GLU A 144 -9.13 -31.68 -15.66
N ILE A 145 -8.86 -30.42 -16.01
CA ILE A 145 -8.26 -29.43 -15.11
C ILE A 145 -9.16 -29.18 -13.90
N GLU A 146 -10.48 -29.10 -14.08
CA GLU A 146 -11.42 -28.89 -12.98
C GLU A 146 -11.51 -30.10 -12.05
N VAL A 147 -11.46 -31.32 -12.59
CA VAL A 147 -11.41 -32.56 -11.80
C VAL A 147 -10.11 -32.65 -11.00
N GLN A 148 -8.97 -32.30 -11.60
CA GLN A 148 -7.69 -32.26 -10.90
C GLN A 148 -7.65 -31.18 -9.82
N GLN A 149 -8.24 -30.01 -10.07
CA GLN A 149 -8.38 -28.97 -9.05
C GLN A 149 -9.24 -29.45 -7.88
N LYS A 150 -10.39 -30.08 -8.16
CA LYS A 150 -11.27 -30.67 -7.14
C LYS A 150 -10.55 -31.72 -6.30
N GLN A 151 -9.79 -32.62 -6.93
CA GLN A 151 -8.99 -33.63 -6.23
C GLN A 151 -7.87 -33.01 -5.37
N ARG A 152 -7.23 -31.92 -5.83
CA ARG A 152 -6.21 -31.20 -5.06
C ARG A 152 -6.79 -30.45 -3.86
N SER A 153 -8.00 -29.90 -4.02
CA SER A 153 -8.71 -29.18 -2.96
C SER A 153 -9.49 -30.08 -2.00
N ASP A 154 -9.63 -31.37 -2.29
CA ASP A 154 -10.33 -32.32 -1.42
C ASP A 154 -9.41 -32.76 -0.26
N PRO A 155 -9.74 -32.43 1.01
CA PRO A 155 -8.95 -32.86 2.16
C PRO A 155 -8.89 -34.38 2.32
N LEU A 156 -9.91 -35.12 1.86
CA LEU A 156 -9.92 -36.58 1.94
C LEU A 156 -8.86 -37.21 1.03
N PHE A 157 -8.56 -36.58 -0.10
CA PHE A 157 -7.50 -37.05 -0.99
C PHE A 157 -6.11 -36.92 -0.32
N GLN A 158 -5.89 -35.83 0.42
CA GLN A 158 -4.67 -35.63 1.19
C GLN A 158 -4.55 -36.64 2.34
N MET A 159 -5.65 -36.91 3.05
CA MET A 159 -5.68 -37.93 4.12
C MET A 159 -5.37 -39.33 3.58
N LYS A 160 -5.96 -39.74 2.47
CA LYS A 160 -5.68 -41.04 1.83
C LYS A 160 -4.22 -41.18 1.41
N LYS A 161 -3.60 -40.10 0.92
CA LYS A 161 -2.17 -40.09 0.59
C LYS A 161 -1.31 -40.32 1.83
N VAL A 162 -1.64 -39.66 2.93
CA VAL A 162 -0.94 -39.83 4.22
C VAL A 162 -1.13 -41.25 4.77
N GLU A 163 -2.33 -41.81 4.69
CA GLU A 163 -2.61 -43.20 5.06
C GLU A 163 -1.77 -44.20 4.26
N ALA A 164 -1.65 -44.00 2.94
CA ALA A 164 -0.82 -44.84 2.07
C ALA A 164 0.67 -44.77 2.45
N GLU A 165 1.19 -43.59 2.79
CA GLU A 165 2.56 -43.45 3.29
C GLU A 165 2.76 -44.15 4.64
N PHE A 166 1.80 -44.05 5.56
CA PHE A 166 1.87 -44.79 6.82
C PHE A 166 1.81 -46.31 6.62
N ALA A 167 1.03 -46.80 5.65
CA ALA A 167 1.00 -48.22 5.30
C ALA A 167 2.37 -48.69 4.78
N ARG A 168 2.99 -47.93 3.87
CA ARG A 168 4.37 -48.21 3.39
C ARG A 168 5.39 -48.25 4.52
N ILE A 169 5.33 -47.29 5.44
CA ILE A 169 6.24 -47.27 6.60
C ILE A 169 6.03 -48.50 7.48
N ARG A 170 4.77 -48.95 7.69
CA ARG A 170 4.48 -50.18 8.46
C ARG A 170 5.03 -51.42 7.76
N GLU A 171 4.87 -51.55 6.44
CA GLU A 171 5.41 -52.67 5.67
C GLU A 171 6.95 -52.71 5.71
N VAL A 172 7.60 -51.55 5.55
CA VAL A 172 9.07 -51.45 5.65
C VAL A 172 9.54 -51.83 7.06
N LYS A 173 8.84 -51.39 8.11
CA LYS A 173 9.15 -51.81 9.49
C LYS A 173 8.99 -53.32 9.66
N GLN A 174 7.88 -53.91 9.20
CA GLN A 174 7.67 -55.36 9.30
C GLN A 174 8.74 -56.16 8.56
N THR A 175 9.13 -55.73 7.35
CA THR A 175 10.18 -56.40 6.58
C THR A 175 11.56 -56.25 7.24
N ASN A 176 11.85 -55.10 7.84
CA ASN A 176 13.09 -54.90 8.61
C ASN A 176 13.10 -55.74 9.88
N GLU A 177 12.01 -55.77 10.65
CA GLU A 177 11.90 -56.65 11.81
C GLU A 177 12.01 -58.13 11.43
N ALA A 178 11.46 -58.54 10.28
CA ALA A 178 11.62 -59.91 9.78
C ALA A 178 13.07 -60.22 9.40
N LYS A 179 13.78 -59.27 8.77
CA LYS A 179 15.22 -59.38 8.47
C LYS A 179 16.07 -59.42 9.74
N GLU A 180 15.76 -58.60 10.74
CA GLU A 180 16.43 -58.60 12.03
C GLU A 180 16.20 -59.91 12.79
N ARG A 181 14.96 -60.43 12.81
CA ARG A 181 14.67 -61.76 13.37
C ARG A 181 15.42 -62.87 12.64
N ALA A 182 15.50 -62.81 11.32
CA ALA A 182 16.27 -63.78 10.52
C ALA A 182 17.78 -63.68 10.81
N ALA A 183 18.32 -62.46 10.94
CA ALA A 183 19.72 -62.24 11.30
C ALA A 183 20.03 -62.73 12.72
N ALA A 184 19.15 -62.45 13.69
CA ALA A 184 19.27 -62.95 15.06
C ALA A 184 19.21 -64.49 15.12
N ALA A 185 18.31 -65.11 14.36
CA ALA A 185 18.26 -66.56 14.23
C ALA A 185 19.53 -67.14 13.58
N LYS A 186 20.12 -66.44 12.60
CA LYS A 186 21.41 -66.83 11.99
C LYS A 186 22.55 -66.76 13.00
N ILE A 187 22.60 -65.70 13.82
CA ILE A 187 23.59 -65.54 14.89
C ILE A 187 23.44 -66.65 15.94
N MET A 188 22.22 -66.90 16.41
CA MET A 188 21.95 -67.99 17.35
C MET A 188 22.26 -69.37 16.75
N SER A 189 22.01 -69.57 15.46
CA SER A 189 22.38 -70.80 14.75
C SER A 189 23.89 -70.94 14.53
N SER A 190 24.65 -69.85 14.48
CA SER A 190 26.12 -69.88 14.38
C SER A 190 26.81 -69.98 15.74
N CYS A 191 26.08 -69.76 16.84
CA CYS A 191 26.54 -70.07 18.18
C CYS A 191 26.31 -71.56 18.45
N SER A 192 27.15 -72.42 17.89
CA SER A 192 27.32 -73.76 18.45
C SER A 192 27.82 -73.61 19.89
N LEU A 193 27.13 -74.23 20.85
CA LEU A 193 27.53 -74.26 22.27
C LEU A 193 28.85 -75.02 22.52
N PHE A 194 29.51 -75.46 21.45
CA PHE A 194 30.88 -75.97 21.45
C PHE A 194 31.68 -75.15 20.43
N PRO A 195 32.65 -74.34 20.88
CA PRO A 195 33.67 -73.78 20.02
C PRO A 195 34.55 -74.92 19.51
N ASP A 196 34.58 -75.15 18.20
CA ASP A 196 35.59 -76.02 17.60
C ASP A 196 36.97 -75.40 17.85
N ASP A 197 37.74 -76.07 18.71
CA ASP A 197 39.10 -75.75 19.17
C ASP A 197 40.16 -75.96 18.07
N ILE A 198 40.00 -75.30 16.92
CA ILE A 198 41.03 -75.27 15.87
C ILE A 198 41.31 -73.82 15.49
N LYS A 199 42.29 -73.23 16.19
CA LYS A 199 42.86 -71.92 15.89
C LYS A 199 43.60 -71.96 14.55
N THR A 200 43.10 -71.26 13.54
CA THR A 200 43.92 -70.79 12.41
C THR A 200 44.46 -69.39 12.72
N PRO A 201 45.79 -69.20 12.84
CA PRO A 201 46.36 -67.89 13.14
C PRO A 201 46.50 -67.09 11.85
N GLY A 202 45.80 -65.96 11.74
CA GLY A 202 45.97 -65.10 10.57
C GLY A 202 44.89 -64.05 10.38
N SER A 203 44.70 -63.14 11.34
CA SER A 203 44.04 -61.87 11.03
C SER A 203 44.60 -60.77 11.93
N LYS A 204 45.47 -59.95 11.34
CA LYS A 204 46.02 -58.73 11.95
C LYS A 204 44.86 -57.74 12.14
N ARG A 205 44.56 -57.38 13.39
CA ARG A 205 43.75 -56.18 13.67
C ARG A 205 44.64 -54.95 13.49
N LEU A 206 44.32 -54.15 12.48
CA LEU A 206 44.83 -52.79 12.32
C LEU A 206 44.27 -51.94 13.48
N CYS A 207 45.18 -51.31 14.21
CA CYS A 207 44.89 -50.27 15.19
C CYS A 207 44.78 -48.96 14.42
N GLU A 208 43.57 -48.40 14.29
CA GLU A 208 43.41 -47.04 13.79
C GLU A 208 43.33 -46.05 14.95
N ASP A 209 44.38 -45.23 14.97
CA ASP A 209 44.42 -43.79 15.17
C ASP A 209 43.97 -43.16 16.50
N ARG A 210 45.00 -42.64 17.16
CA ARG A 210 44.96 -41.62 18.22
C ARG A 210 44.29 -40.35 17.66
N ASP A 211 43.15 -39.97 18.22
CA ASP A 211 42.56 -38.66 18.00
C ASP A 211 43.51 -37.54 18.50
N ASP A 212 44.03 -36.76 17.57
CA ASP A 212 44.89 -35.60 17.83
C ASP A 212 44.01 -34.38 18.21
N PRO A 213 44.12 -33.82 19.44
CA PRO A 213 43.16 -32.85 19.98
C PRO A 213 43.09 -31.51 19.22
N ARG A 214 44.09 -31.20 18.37
CA ARG A 214 44.09 -29.99 17.53
C ARG A 214 43.06 -30.07 16.40
N ARG A 215 42.96 -31.22 15.70
CA ARG A 215 41.97 -31.43 14.62
C ARG A 215 40.53 -31.39 15.14
N ALA A 216 40.30 -31.87 16.37
CA ALA A 216 39.00 -31.81 17.01
C ALA A 216 38.57 -30.37 17.37
N ALA A 217 39.50 -29.45 17.59
CA ALA A 217 39.22 -28.03 17.84
C ALA A 217 38.86 -27.28 16.54
N ASP A 218 39.57 -27.54 15.45
CA ASP A 218 39.33 -26.92 14.14
C ASP A 218 37.97 -27.33 13.54
N VAL A 219 37.56 -28.59 13.73
CA VAL A 219 36.22 -29.04 13.32
C VAL A 219 35.13 -28.37 14.18
N LYS A 220 35.41 -28.00 15.42
CA LYS A 220 34.46 -27.29 16.30
C LYS A 220 34.35 -25.80 15.95
N SER A 221 35.43 -25.12 15.58
CA SER A 221 35.39 -23.72 15.12
C SER A 221 34.63 -23.59 13.79
N ALA A 222 34.91 -24.46 12.82
CA ALA A 222 34.19 -24.47 11.53
C ALA A 222 32.69 -24.72 11.70
N LYS A 223 32.28 -25.57 12.67
CA LYS A 223 30.87 -25.78 13.02
C LYS A 223 30.24 -24.52 13.64
N LYS A 224 30.97 -23.75 14.45
CA LYS A 224 30.48 -22.50 15.04
C LYS A 224 30.30 -21.42 13.98
N GLU A 225 31.27 -21.26 13.08
CA GLU A 225 31.18 -20.32 11.95
C GLU A 225 29.99 -20.65 11.04
N ARG A 226 29.78 -21.94 10.73
CA ARG A 226 28.60 -22.38 9.98
C ARG A 226 27.28 -22.06 10.70
N LEU A 227 27.23 -22.19 12.02
CA LEU A 227 26.05 -21.81 12.81
C LEU A 227 25.83 -20.29 12.83
N GLU A 228 26.90 -19.50 12.86
CA GLU A 228 26.83 -18.04 12.82
C GLU A 228 26.32 -17.55 11.47
N ILE A 229 26.75 -18.16 10.36
CA ILE A 229 26.20 -17.89 9.02
C ILE A 229 24.69 -18.17 9.00
N LEU A 230 24.24 -19.30 9.52
CA LEU A 230 22.80 -19.65 9.57
C LEU A 230 22.01 -18.68 10.47
N ARG A 231 22.59 -18.17 11.55
CA ARG A 231 21.98 -17.15 12.41
C ARG A 231 21.88 -15.80 11.70
N ALA A 232 22.93 -15.38 11.01
CA ALA A 232 22.93 -14.15 10.22
C ALA A 232 21.87 -14.22 9.11
N GLU A 233 21.80 -15.35 8.40
CA GLU A 233 20.80 -15.57 7.36
C GLU A 233 19.36 -15.56 7.93
N ARG A 234 19.14 -16.18 9.10
CA ARG A 234 17.87 -16.10 9.81
C ARG A 234 17.51 -14.65 10.15
N LEU A 235 18.44 -13.87 10.69
CA LEU A 235 18.20 -12.46 11.03
C LEU A 235 17.87 -11.62 9.80
N VAL A 236 18.53 -11.87 8.66
CA VAL A 236 18.20 -11.20 7.39
C VAL A 236 16.79 -11.55 6.93
N ARG A 237 16.40 -12.83 7.01
CA ARG A 237 15.03 -13.26 6.67
C ARG A 237 13.99 -12.62 7.58
N GLU A 238 14.21 -12.62 8.89
CA GLU A 238 13.29 -12.00 9.83
C GLU A 238 13.22 -10.47 9.64
N ARG A 239 14.31 -9.79 9.28
CA ARG A 239 14.30 -8.36 8.92
C ARG A 239 13.47 -8.12 7.67
N ALA A 240 13.71 -8.88 6.60
CA ALA A 240 12.96 -8.76 5.35
C ALA A 240 11.45 -9.03 5.57
N GLU A 241 11.09 -9.96 6.45
CA GLU A 241 9.69 -10.22 6.81
C GLU A 241 9.09 -9.09 7.65
N ARG A 242 9.84 -8.53 8.60
CA ARG A 242 9.43 -7.33 9.35
C ARG A 242 9.23 -6.14 8.43
N ASP A 243 10.11 -5.92 7.46
CA ASP A 243 9.99 -4.83 6.48
C ASP A 243 8.75 -5.01 5.59
N ARG A 244 8.50 -6.24 5.13
CA ARG A 244 7.26 -6.57 4.39
C ARG A 244 6.01 -6.34 5.24
N ALA A 245 6.03 -6.76 6.50
CA ALA A 245 4.92 -6.55 7.42
C ALA A 245 4.67 -5.06 7.67
N ALA A 246 5.73 -4.27 7.87
CA ALA A 246 5.66 -2.83 8.03
C ALA A 246 5.02 -2.16 6.79
N LEU A 247 5.42 -2.55 5.58
CA LEU A 247 4.80 -2.04 4.34
C LEU A 247 3.31 -2.35 4.25
N VAL A 248 2.88 -3.54 4.65
CA VAL A 248 1.46 -3.94 4.67
C VAL A 248 0.68 -3.11 5.69
N LEU A 249 1.23 -2.89 6.89
CA LEU A 249 0.61 -2.04 7.91
C LEU A 249 0.52 -0.56 7.45
N CYS A 250 1.57 -0.03 6.83
CA CYS A 250 1.53 1.32 6.27
C CYS A 250 0.53 1.44 5.11
N ARG A 251 0.34 0.37 4.31
CA ARG A 251 -0.69 0.30 3.27
C ARG A 251 -2.09 0.31 3.88
N SER A 252 -2.35 -0.48 4.92
CA SER A 252 -3.67 -0.55 5.57
C SER A 252 -4.05 0.75 6.27
N MET A 253 -3.06 1.48 6.81
CA MET A 253 -3.27 2.78 7.45
C MET A 253 -3.33 3.96 6.47
N GLY A 254 -3.14 3.74 5.16
CA GLY A 254 -3.13 4.81 4.16
C GLY A 254 -1.91 5.74 4.21
N LEU A 255 -0.86 5.37 4.96
CA LEU A 255 0.31 6.20 5.26
C LEU A 255 1.51 5.96 4.33
N LEU A 256 1.33 5.25 3.20
CA LEU A 256 2.44 4.89 2.32
C LEU A 256 3.18 6.09 1.71
N THR A 257 2.46 7.18 1.43
CA THR A 257 3.03 8.42 0.90
C THR A 257 3.82 9.17 1.98
N ALA A 258 3.34 9.16 3.23
CA ALA A 258 4.04 9.74 4.37
C ALA A 258 5.30 8.95 4.74
N ALA A 259 5.25 7.61 4.76
CA ALA A 259 6.39 6.76 5.04
C ALA A 259 7.52 6.92 4.00
N LYS A 260 7.17 7.01 2.71
CA LYS A 260 8.15 7.30 1.64
C LYS A 260 8.75 8.71 1.74
N ALA A 261 7.96 9.69 2.17
CA ALA A 261 8.45 11.05 2.40
C ALA A 261 9.39 11.15 3.62
N VAL A 262 9.18 10.33 4.66
CA VAL A 262 10.09 10.27 5.83
C VAL A 262 11.42 9.62 5.47
N VAL A 263 11.41 8.53 4.68
CA VAL A 263 12.65 7.90 4.20
C VAL A 263 13.46 8.87 3.34
N ALA A 264 12.81 9.64 2.46
CA ALA A 264 13.47 10.67 1.65
C ALA A 264 14.04 11.84 2.48
N LYS A 265 13.46 12.16 3.64
CA LYS A 265 13.97 13.21 4.55
C LYS A 265 15.13 12.74 5.43
N ASN A 266 15.19 11.45 5.74
CA ASN A 266 16.26 10.89 6.56
C ASN A 266 17.60 10.75 5.80
N GLU A 267 17.60 10.83 4.47
CA GLU A 267 18.84 10.86 3.68
C GLU A 267 19.63 12.17 3.82
N GLU A 268 18.99 13.25 4.32
CA GLU A 268 19.63 14.57 4.52
C GLU A 268 20.03 14.87 5.97
N THR A 269 19.61 14.06 6.94
CA THR A 269 20.02 14.25 8.35
C THR A 269 21.42 13.68 8.54
N VAL A 270 22.44 14.52 8.32
CA VAL A 270 23.80 14.25 8.78
C VAL A 270 23.74 13.97 10.29
N VAL A 271 24.12 12.77 10.69
CA VAL A 271 24.24 12.38 12.11
C VAL A 271 25.37 13.22 12.71
N VAL A 272 25.02 14.33 13.37
CA VAL A 272 25.98 15.17 14.11
C VAL A 272 26.10 14.61 15.53
N ASP A 273 27.31 14.24 15.94
CA ASP A 273 27.61 13.77 17.30
C ASP A 273 27.20 14.85 18.33
N GLU A 274 26.40 14.45 19.32
CA GLU A 274 25.77 15.34 20.31
C GLU A 274 26.76 16.22 21.07
N ARG A 275 28.01 15.76 21.20
CA ARG A 275 29.10 16.50 21.83
C ARG A 275 29.54 17.77 21.08
N HIS A 276 29.19 17.88 19.80
CA HIS A 276 29.49 19.04 18.97
C HIS A 276 28.33 20.03 18.86
N LEU A 277 27.17 19.75 19.47
CA LEU A 277 26.06 20.68 19.47
C LEU A 277 26.27 21.80 20.51
N PRO A 278 25.94 23.06 20.17
CA PRO A 278 26.03 24.17 21.11
C PRO A 278 25.04 23.99 22.27
N PHE A 279 25.45 24.35 23.48
CA PHE A 279 24.73 24.17 24.77
C PHE A 279 23.25 24.62 24.78
N ASN A 280 22.80 25.42 23.81
CA ASN A 280 21.42 25.95 23.73
C ASN A 280 20.50 25.17 22.75
N SER A 281 21.00 24.14 22.04
CA SER A 281 20.17 23.38 21.09
C SER A 281 19.16 22.44 21.75
N ALA A 282 19.40 22.01 23.00
CA ALA A 282 18.53 21.10 23.72
C ALA A 282 17.21 21.76 24.17
N PHE A 283 17.22 23.06 24.42
CA PHE A 283 16.05 23.79 24.93
C PHE A 283 15.24 24.48 23.83
N ASN A 284 15.90 24.92 22.74
CA ASN A 284 15.24 25.58 21.62
C ASN A 284 15.94 25.22 20.30
N PRO A 285 15.59 24.08 19.67
CA PRO A 285 16.27 23.61 18.46
C PRO A 285 16.14 24.62 17.31
N GLU A 286 14.94 25.19 17.12
CA GLU A 286 14.62 26.16 16.07
C GLU A 286 15.44 27.46 16.17
N LEU A 287 15.72 27.96 17.37
CA LEU A 287 16.55 29.16 17.54
C LEU A 287 18.02 28.85 17.28
N SER A 288 18.46 27.64 17.62
CA SER A 288 19.84 27.20 17.44
C SER A 288 20.17 26.97 15.96
N THR A 289 19.23 26.41 15.18
CA THR A 289 19.35 26.26 13.72
C THR A 289 19.43 27.63 13.04
N LEU A 290 18.51 28.55 13.34
CA LEU A 290 18.53 29.91 12.78
C LEU A 290 19.82 30.69 13.13
N ALA A 291 20.33 30.55 14.36
CA ALA A 291 21.59 31.16 14.76
C ALA A 291 22.81 30.52 14.08
N ALA A 292 22.77 29.22 13.78
CA ALA A 292 23.80 28.54 13.01
C ALA A 292 23.80 28.98 11.54
N GLU A 293 22.63 29.08 10.92
CA GLU A 293 22.48 29.59 9.55
C GLU A 293 23.04 31.00 9.39
N ARG A 294 22.71 31.92 10.32
CA ARG A 294 23.25 33.28 10.32
C ARG A 294 24.78 33.32 10.44
N ARG A 295 25.36 32.49 11.32
CA ARG A 295 26.82 32.38 11.46
C ARG A 295 27.48 31.84 10.19
N ASN A 296 26.86 30.87 9.55
CA ASN A 296 27.34 30.30 8.30
C ASN A 296 27.28 31.33 7.16
N ALA A 297 26.16 32.05 7.02
CA ALA A 297 26.03 33.14 6.06
C ALA A 297 27.13 34.21 6.24
N HIS A 298 27.38 34.65 7.48
CA HIS A 298 28.45 35.59 7.78
C HIS A 298 29.84 35.02 7.42
N ARG A 299 30.12 33.75 7.72
CA ARG A 299 31.39 33.10 7.33
C ARG A 299 31.56 33.02 5.81
N PHE A 300 30.49 32.68 5.09
CA PHE A 300 30.50 32.68 3.63
C PHE A 300 30.77 34.06 3.05
N GLU A 301 30.16 35.10 3.61
CA GLU A 301 30.41 36.49 3.20
C GLU A 301 31.85 36.94 3.48
N VAL A 302 32.40 36.61 4.65
CA VAL A 302 33.80 36.89 4.99
C VAL A 302 34.73 36.17 4.02
N HIS A 303 34.51 34.89 3.74
CA HIS A 303 35.31 34.14 2.77
C HIS A 303 35.16 34.67 1.35
N ARG A 304 33.96 35.10 0.94
CA ARG A 304 33.71 35.72 -0.36
C ARG A 304 34.47 37.04 -0.49
N LYS A 305 34.45 37.88 0.54
CA LYS A 305 35.23 39.13 0.59
C LYS A 305 36.74 38.85 0.56
N GLN A 306 37.23 37.86 1.32
CA GLN A 306 38.65 37.49 1.29
C GLN A 306 39.10 36.96 -0.08
N ARG A 307 38.22 36.27 -0.80
CA ARG A 307 38.50 35.80 -2.17
C ARG A 307 38.44 36.90 -3.23
N SER A 308 37.70 37.99 -2.99
CA SER A 308 37.65 39.13 -3.93
C SER A 308 38.81 40.10 -3.78
N PHE A 309 39.60 40.00 -2.71
CA PHE A 309 40.78 40.83 -2.43
C PHE A 309 42.12 40.17 -2.81
N LYS A 310 42.08 38.97 -3.40
CA LYS A 310 43.23 38.31 -4.05
C LYS A 310 43.03 38.34 -5.56
#